data_AF-A0A2V6B0V4-F1
#
_entry.id   AF-A0A2V6B0V4-F1
#
_cell.length_a   1.000
_cell.length_b   1.000
_cell.length_c   1.000
_cell.angle_alpha   90.00
_cell.angle_beta   90.00
_cell.angle_gamma   90.00
#
_symmetry.space_group_name_H-M   'P 1'
#
loop_
_entity.id
_entity.type
_entity.pdbx_description
1 polymer ?
#
loop_
_entity_poly.entity_id
_entity_poly.type
_entity_poly.pdbx_seq_one_letter_code
_entity_poly.pdbx_strand_id
1 'polypeptide(L)'
;MKRATPQFDQWVEAVKRKLAARGAKANLARHLSEQYGRPARSWESNLAQIIGRDLLPNAEILLAIDAWLGRRNVRKGKRRGR
;
A
#
# COMPACT_ATOMS: atom_id res chain seq x y z
N MET A 1 -7.01 -15.65 20.67
CA MET A 1 -6.02 -15.99 19.62
C MET A 1 -6.41 -15.29 18.32
N LYS A 2 -5.67 -14.28 17.88
CA LYS A 2 -5.89 -13.66 16.56
C LYS A 2 -5.51 -14.72 15.51
N ARG A 3 -6.48 -15.26 14.77
CA ARG A 3 -6.22 -16.26 13.72
C ARG A 3 -5.25 -15.63 12.71
N ALA A 4 -4.10 -16.26 12.49
CA ALA A 4 -3.24 -15.90 11.37
C ALA A 4 -4.08 -16.01 10.10
N THR A 5 -4.18 -14.91 9.34
CA THR A 5 -4.91 -14.90 8.08
C THR A 5 -3.84 -14.99 7.00
N PRO A 6 -3.45 -16.20 6.58
CA PRO A 6 -2.20 -16.42 5.83
C PRO A 6 -2.15 -15.62 4.52
N GLN A 7 -3.30 -15.32 3.92
CA GLN A 7 -3.39 -14.51 2.70
C GLN A 7 -3.13 -13.02 2.98
N PHE A 8 -3.67 -12.48 4.08
CA PHE A 8 -3.42 -11.10 4.49
C PHE A 8 -1.95 -10.90 4.90
N ASP A 9 -1.37 -11.89 5.60
CA ASP A 9 0.03 -11.84 5.99
C ASP A 9 0.98 -11.79 4.78
N GLN A 10 0.71 -12.61 3.76
CA GLN A 10 1.46 -12.59 2.51
C GLN A 10 1.31 -11.25 1.78
N TRP A 11 0.09 -10.70 1.77
CA TRP A 11 -0.18 -9.38 1.21
C TRP A 11 0.61 -8.28 1.92
N VAL A 12 0.61 -8.26 3.27
CA VAL A 12 1.37 -7.28 4.07
C VAL A 12 2.87 -7.36 3.74
N GLU A 13 3.43 -8.56 3.63
CA GLU A 13 4.85 -8.72 3.27
C GLU A 13 5.17 -8.22 1.86
N ALA A 14 4.26 -8.44 0.89
CA ALA A 14 4.42 -7.90 -0.45
C ALA A 14 4.35 -6.36 -0.46
N VAL A 15 3.43 -5.76 0.31
CA VAL A 15 3.30 -4.31 0.47
C VAL A 15 4.55 -3.72 1.11
N LYS A 16 5.05 -4.31 2.21
CA LYS A 16 6.30 -3.92 2.87
C LYS A 16 7.46 -3.84 1.89
N ARG A 17 7.68 -4.90 1.10
CA ARG A 17 8.76 -4.95 0.10
C ARG A 17 8.66 -3.82 -0.93
N LYS A 18 7.44 -3.52 -1.43
CA LYS A 18 7.24 -2.47 -2.42
C LYS A 18 7.32 -1.04 -1.83
N LEU A 19 7.01 -0.90 -0.54
CA LEU A 19 7.12 0.36 0.20
C LEU A 19 8.49 0.62 0.80
N ALA A 20 9.40 -0.37 0.80
CA ALA A 20 10.78 -0.20 1.26
C ALA A 20 11.59 0.82 0.42
N ALA A 21 11.17 1.09 -0.82
CA ALA A 21 11.78 2.14 -1.64
C ALA A 21 11.60 3.53 -1.00
N ARG A 22 12.68 4.31 -0.93
CA ARG A 22 12.68 5.66 -0.32
C ARG A 22 11.54 6.52 -0.89
N GLY A 23 10.75 7.11 0.01
CA GLY A 23 9.62 7.98 -0.35
C GLY A 23 8.38 7.26 -0.90
N ALA A 24 8.37 5.92 -1.07
CA ALA A 24 7.21 5.19 -1.56
C ALA A 24 6.01 5.28 -0.61
N LYS A 25 6.26 5.14 0.70
CA LYS A 25 5.22 5.26 1.74
C LYS A 25 4.55 6.63 1.73
N ALA A 26 5.35 7.70 1.71
CA ALA A 26 4.83 9.08 1.67
C ALA A 26 4.04 9.36 0.38
N ASN A 27 4.50 8.86 -0.77
CA ASN A 27 3.78 9.00 -2.03
C ASN A 27 2.44 8.24 -2.04
N LEU A 28 2.40 7.04 -1.48
CA LEU A 28 1.15 6.29 -1.31
C LEU A 28 0.21 7.04 -0.35
N ALA A 29 0.73 7.56 0.76
CA ALA A 29 -0.07 8.31 1.72
C ALA A 29 -0.67 9.59 1.11
N ARG A 30 0.08 10.30 0.27
CA ARG A 30 -0.42 11.44 -0.52
C ARG A 30 -1.49 11.02 -1.53
N HIS A 31 -1.30 9.91 -2.23
CA HIS A 31 -2.30 9.39 -3.15
C HIS A 31 -3.62 9.06 -2.43
N LEU A 32 -3.56 8.38 -1.29
CA LEU A 32 -4.74 8.08 -0.47
C LEU A 32 -5.35 9.36 0.11
N SER A 33 -4.54 10.37 0.43
CA SER A 33 -5.02 11.69 0.86
C SER A 33 -5.87 12.36 -0.20
N GLU A 34 -5.39 12.37 -1.45
CA GLU A 34 -6.11 12.93 -2.61
C GLU A 34 -7.41 12.17 -2.90
N GLN A 35 -7.42 10.84 -2.76
CA GLN A 35 -8.60 10.02 -3.06
C GLN A 35 -9.69 10.08 -1.98
N TYR A 36 -9.28 10.11 -0.71
CA TYR A 36 -10.19 9.90 0.43
C TYR A 36 -10.35 11.14 1.33
N GLY A 37 -9.75 12.27 0.97
CA GLY A 37 -9.94 13.55 1.66
C GLY A 37 -9.36 13.65 3.07
N ARG A 38 -8.49 12.71 3.49
CA ARG A 38 -7.80 12.75 4.79
C ARG A 38 -6.36 13.23 4.64
N PRO A 39 -5.74 13.87 5.65
CA PRO A 39 -4.35 14.31 5.56
C PRO A 39 -3.37 13.18 5.30
N ALA A 40 -2.35 13.41 4.45
CA ALA A 40 -1.31 12.42 4.15
C ALA A 40 -0.61 11.87 5.41
N ARG A 41 -0.36 12.72 6.42
CA ARG A 41 0.23 12.29 7.69
C ARG A 41 -0.62 11.25 8.44
N SER A 42 -1.95 11.38 8.38
CA SER A 42 -2.87 10.37 8.94
C SER A 42 -2.76 9.06 8.18
N TRP A 43 -2.68 9.12 6.84
CA TRP A 43 -2.46 7.94 6.01
C TRP A 43 -1.10 7.28 6.26
N GLU A 44 -0.03 8.03 6.52
CA GLU A 44 1.26 7.44 6.88
C GLU A 44 1.22 6.65 8.19
N SER A 45 0.44 7.14 9.17
CA SER A 45 0.19 6.43 10.43
C SER A 45 -0.65 5.17 10.21
N ASN A 46 -1.77 5.29 9.47
CA ASN A 46 -2.61 4.15 9.13
C ASN A 46 -1.83 3.08 8.36
N LEU A 47 -1.01 3.46 7.37
CA LEU A 47 -0.17 2.53 6.63
C LEU A 47 0.85 1.84 7.55
N ALA A 48 1.43 2.53 8.53
CA ALA A 48 2.29 1.90 9.52
C ALA A 48 1.52 0.86 10.36
N GLN A 49 0.32 1.19 10.82
CA GLN A 49 -0.53 0.27 11.59
C GLN A 49 -1.00 -0.93 10.77
N ILE A 50 -1.36 -0.74 9.50
CA ILE A 50 -1.73 -1.84 8.58
C ILE A 50 -0.54 -2.78 8.39
N ILE A 51 0.65 -2.22 8.14
CA ILE A 51 1.89 -2.98 7.98
C ILE A 51 2.30 -3.69 9.27
N GLY A 52 2.05 -3.05 10.42
CA GLY A 52 2.28 -3.57 11.77
C GLY A 52 1.23 -4.58 12.24
N ARG A 53 0.13 -4.76 11.48
CA ARG A 53 -1.02 -5.61 11.82
C ARG A 53 -1.85 -5.10 13.02
N ASP A 54 -1.72 -3.83 13.33
CA ASP A 54 -2.50 -3.14 14.35
C ASP A 54 -3.85 -2.65 13.80
N LEU A 55 -3.95 -2.49 12.47
CA LEU A 55 -5.15 -2.02 11.78
C LEU A 55 -5.49 -2.92 10.60
N LEU A 56 -6.73 -3.43 10.56
CA LEU A 56 -7.27 -4.10 9.38
C LEU A 56 -7.93 -3.04 8.48
N PRO A 57 -7.41 -2.81 7.25
CA PRO A 57 -8.04 -1.91 6.30
C PRO A 57 -9.33 -2.54 5.73
N ASN A 58 -10.26 -1.69 5.31
CA ASN A 58 -11.42 -2.15 4.54
C ASN A 58 -11.00 -2.58 3.12
N ALA A 59 -11.89 -3.28 2.41
CA ALA A 59 -11.62 -3.81 1.07
C ALA A 59 -11.27 -2.72 0.05
N GLU A 60 -11.88 -1.54 0.14
CA GLU A 60 -11.63 -0.43 -0.77
C GLU A 60 -10.18 0.09 -0.65
N ILE A 61 -9.71 0.29 0.58
CA ILE A 61 -8.33 0.73 0.86
C ILE A 61 -7.32 -0.33 0.40
N LEU A 62 -7.62 -1.62 0.60
CA LEU A 62 -6.79 -2.71 0.10
C LEU A 62 -6.63 -2.63 -1.41
N LEU A 63 -7.73 -2.50 -2.15
CA LEU A 63 -7.73 -2.40 -3.61
C LEU A 63 -7.01 -1.14 -4.10
N ALA A 64 -7.18 -0.01 -3.43
CA ALA A 64 -6.48 1.24 -3.77
C ALA A 64 -4.96 1.11 -3.60
N ILE A 65 -4.51 0.49 -2.50
CA ILE A 65 -3.09 0.20 -2.25
C ILE A 65 -2.55 -0.72 -3.35
N ASP A 66 -3.23 -1.82 -3.65
CA ASP A 66 -2.79 -2.77 -4.68
C ASP A 66 -2.76 -2.16 -6.08
N ALA A 67 -3.77 -1.38 -6.46
CA ALA A 67 -3.80 -0.68 -7.73
C ALA A 67 -2.64 0.32 -7.86
N TRP A 68 -2.34 1.08 -6.79
CA TRP A 68 -1.21 2.01 -6.78
C TRP A 68 0.13 1.27 -6.89
N LEU A 69 0.29 0.17 -6.17
CA LEU A 69 1.50 -0.66 -6.21
C LEU A 69 1.66 -1.39 -7.55
N GLY A 70 0.56 -1.80 -8.20
CA GLY A 70 0.55 -2.42 -9.53
C GLY A 70 0.96 -1.44 -10.64
N ARG A 71 0.51 -0.18 -10.56
CA ARG A 71 0.89 0.89 -11.51
C ARG A 71 2.40 1.15 -11.55
N ARG A 72 3.12 0.95 -10.44
CA ARG A 72 4.59 1.09 -10.38
C ARG A 72 5.33 0.01 -11.17
N ASN A 73 4.77 -1.19 -11.33
CA ASN A 73 5.38 -2.26 -12.15
C ASN A 73 5.18 -2.04 -13.65
N VAL A 74 4.01 -1.54 -14.07
CA VAL A 74 3.70 -1.33 -15.50
C VAL A 74 4.63 -0.27 -16.14
N ARG A 75 5.05 0.75 -15.40
CA ARG A 75 6.00 1.77 -15.90
C ARG A 75 7.38 1.22 -16.27
N LYS A 76 7.80 0.05 -15.76
CA LYS A 76 9.04 -0.62 -16.18
C LYS A 76 8.88 -1.50 -17.43
N GLY A 77 7.66 -1.96 -17.74
CA GLY A 77 7.40 -2.87 -18.87
C GLY A 77 7.24 -2.17 -20.22
N LYS A 78 6.85 -0.90 -20.26
CA LYS A 78 6.48 -0.20 -21.51
C LYS A 78 7.67 0.42 -22.29
N ARG A 79 8.92 0.07 -21.94
CA ARG A 79 10.14 0.61 -22.56
C ARG A 79 11.03 -0.45 -23.22
N ARG A 80 10.44 -1.57 -23.63
CA ARG A 80 11.03 -2.58 -24.53
C ARG A 80 9.97 -2.96 -25.55
N GLY A 81 9.94 -2.26 -26.67
CA GLY A 81 8.90 -2.42 -27.68
C GLY A 81 8.73 -1.18 -28.54
N ARG A 82 9.85 -0.62 -29.01
CA ARG A 82 9.93 0.14 -30.25
C ARG A 82 11.37 0.18 -30.70
#